data_AF-A0A963VQK6-F1
#
_entry.id   AF-A0A963VQK6-F1
#
_cell.length_a   1.000
_cell.length_b   1.000
_cell.length_c   1.000
_cell.angle_alpha   90.00
_cell.angle_beta   90.00
_cell.angle_gamma   90.00
#
_symmetry.space_group_name_H-M   'P 1'
#
loop_
_entity.id
_entity.type
_entity.pdbx_description
1 polymer ?
#
loop_
_entity_poly.entity_id
_entity_poly.type
_entity_poly.pdbx_seq_one_letter_code
_entity_poly.pdbx_strand_id
1 'polypeptide(L)'
;GLSMIYSFYDPDLGSRAGIGNYIILDHIRRAVQGGLPYVYLGYWVEGSPRMQYKIRYRPMERLGPEGWVAFSDAEQKTLIDHAARSARPEGIVDGSGKDGVPGGQGQYQFQD
;
A
#
# COMPACT_ATOMS: atom_id res chain seq x y z
N GLY A 1 -4.63 -4.80 -15.39
CA GLY A 1 -4.64 -5.01 -13.93
C GLY A 1 -5.37 -3.87 -13.25
N LEU A 2 -5.55 -3.93 -11.93
CA LEU A 2 -6.09 -2.81 -11.13
C LEU A 2 -4.93 -1.93 -10.64
N SER A 3 -5.15 -0.62 -10.53
CA SER A 3 -4.18 0.32 -9.97
C SER A 3 -4.64 0.80 -8.60
N MET A 4 -3.71 0.86 -7.64
CA MET A 4 -3.96 1.32 -6.27
C MET A 4 -3.07 2.51 -5.88
N ILE A 5 -2.68 3.34 -6.86
CA ILE A 5 -1.85 4.54 -6.60
C ILE A 5 -2.60 5.53 -5.69
N TYR A 6 -3.91 5.62 -5.85
CA TYR A 6 -4.78 6.45 -5.01
C TYR A 6 -5.78 5.54 -4.29
N SER A 7 -5.80 5.66 -2.97
CA SER A 7 -6.75 4.95 -2.11
C SER A 7 -6.94 5.79 -0.86
N PHE A 8 -8.19 5.97 -0.43
CA PHE A 8 -8.55 6.73 0.75
C PHE A 8 -9.56 5.93 1.57
N TYR A 9 -9.58 6.20 2.86
CA TYR A 9 -10.55 5.68 3.79
C TYR A 9 -10.77 6.71 4.89
N ASP A 10 -11.90 6.60 5.57
CA ASP A 10 -12.22 7.46 6.71
C ASP A 10 -11.34 7.09 7.92
N PRO A 11 -10.45 7.99 8.39
CA PRO A 11 -9.57 7.73 9.53
C PRO A 11 -10.31 7.73 10.87
N ASP A 12 -11.50 8.34 10.96
CA ASP A 12 -12.28 8.48 12.19
C ASP A 12 -13.03 7.19 12.56
N LEU A 13 -12.94 6.16 11.71
CA LEU A 13 -13.31 4.78 12.01
C LEU A 13 -12.31 4.11 13.00
N GLY A 14 -11.85 4.85 14.01
CA GLY A 14 -10.72 4.55 14.90
C GLY A 14 -10.77 3.21 15.67
N SER A 15 -11.86 2.44 15.56
CA SER A 15 -11.97 1.07 16.05
C SER A 15 -11.44 0.00 15.08
N ARG A 16 -11.11 0.36 13.82
CA ARG A 16 -10.76 -0.60 12.75
C ARG A 16 -9.32 -0.43 12.28
N ALA A 17 -8.38 -0.90 13.11
CA ALA A 17 -7.01 -1.09 12.66
C ALA A 17 -6.97 -2.01 11.41
N GLY A 18 -6.18 -1.63 10.41
CA GLY A 18 -5.92 -2.48 9.24
C GLY A 18 -6.83 -2.27 8.01
N ILE A 19 -7.65 -1.21 7.97
CA ILE A 19 -8.45 -0.88 6.77
C ILE A 19 -7.59 -0.78 5.51
N GLY A 20 -6.42 -0.15 5.58
CA GLY A 20 -5.51 -0.06 4.44
C GLY A 20 -5.11 -1.43 3.88
N ASN A 21 -4.85 -2.42 4.75
CA ASN A 21 -4.56 -3.79 4.33
C ASN A 21 -5.78 -4.45 3.70
N TYR A 22 -6.97 -4.25 4.31
CA TYR A 22 -8.22 -4.79 3.79
C TYR A 22 -8.51 -4.31 2.37
N ILE A 23 -8.37 -3.00 2.09
CA ILE A 23 -8.64 -2.43 0.76
C ILE A 23 -7.73 -3.09 -0.29
N ILE A 24 -6.46 -3.33 0.03
CA ILE A 24 -5.51 -3.99 -0.87
C ILE A 24 -5.90 -5.45 -1.11
N LEU A 25 -6.22 -6.20 -0.06
CA LEU A 25 -6.65 -7.60 -0.18
C LEU A 25 -7.95 -7.74 -0.98
N ASP A 26 -8.91 -6.84 -0.77
CA ASP A 26 -10.15 -6.83 -1.54
C ASP A 26 -9.88 -6.54 -3.02
N HIS A 27 -8.96 -5.63 -3.35
CA HIS A 27 -8.58 -5.37 -4.74
C HIS A 27 -7.87 -6.56 -5.39
N ILE A 28 -7.01 -7.27 -4.65
CA ILE A 28 -6.40 -8.53 -5.12
C ILE A 28 -7.50 -9.54 -5.43
N ARG A 29 -8.47 -9.72 -4.53
CA ARG A 29 -9.61 -10.61 -4.74
C ARG A 29 -10.43 -10.22 -5.97
N ARG A 30 -10.72 -8.92 -6.15
CA ARG A 30 -11.45 -8.41 -7.33
C ARG A 30 -10.68 -8.63 -8.62
N ALA A 31 -9.36 -8.43 -8.61
CA ALA A 31 -8.52 -8.69 -9.78
C ALA A 31 -8.61 -10.16 -10.19
N VAL A 32 -8.50 -11.09 -9.23
CA VAL A 32 -8.67 -12.53 -9.48
C VAL A 32 -10.06 -12.83 -10.05
N GLN A 33 -11.12 -12.28 -9.46
CA GLN A 33 -12.49 -12.48 -9.95
C GLN A 33 -12.73 -11.93 -11.36
N GLY A 34 -12.07 -10.83 -11.71
CA GLY A 34 -12.13 -10.23 -13.05
C GLY A 34 -11.16 -10.84 -14.06
N GLY A 35 -10.40 -11.88 -13.70
CA GLY A 35 -9.37 -12.46 -14.58
C GLY A 35 -8.22 -11.48 -14.88
N LEU A 36 -8.00 -10.49 -14.03
CA LEU A 36 -6.94 -9.50 -14.18
C LEU A 36 -5.65 -10.04 -13.55
N PRO A 37 -4.53 -10.07 -14.30
CA PRO A 37 -3.33 -10.76 -13.85
C PRO A 37 -2.55 -10.03 -12.74
N TYR A 38 -2.80 -8.73 -12.54
CA TYR A 38 -1.98 -7.90 -11.66
C TYR A 38 -2.78 -6.84 -10.91
N VAL A 39 -2.33 -6.51 -9.69
CA VAL A 39 -2.66 -5.29 -8.96
C VAL A 39 -1.39 -4.45 -8.84
N TYR A 40 -1.40 -3.25 -9.42
CA TYR A 40 -0.30 -2.31 -9.37
C TYR A 40 -0.41 -1.42 -8.13
N LEU A 41 0.47 -1.65 -7.15
CA LEU A 41 0.51 -0.89 -5.89
C LEU A 41 1.24 0.45 -6.00
N GLY A 42 1.68 0.84 -7.21
CA GLY A 42 2.46 2.06 -7.42
C GLY A 42 3.92 1.92 -7.04
N TYR A 43 4.62 3.07 -7.01
CA TYR A 43 6.06 3.12 -6.77
C TYR A 43 6.46 2.57 -5.39
N TRP A 44 7.61 1.90 -5.31
CA TRP A 44 8.18 1.36 -4.09
C TRP A 44 9.66 1.76 -4.01
N VAL A 45 10.07 2.24 -2.85
CA VAL A 45 11.46 2.58 -2.53
C VAL A 45 11.94 1.63 -1.45
N GLU A 46 12.99 0.88 -1.75
CA GLU A 46 13.63 0.00 -0.79
C GLU A 46 14.10 0.79 0.44
N GLY A 47 13.88 0.23 1.64
CA GLY A 47 14.21 0.90 2.90
C GLY A 47 13.25 2.01 3.35
N SER A 48 12.31 2.48 2.52
CA SER A 48 11.35 3.53 2.94
C SER A 48 10.33 2.99 3.96
N PRO A 49 10.27 3.52 5.20
CA PRO A 49 9.34 3.04 6.24
C PRO A 49 7.88 3.13 5.81
N ARG A 50 7.51 4.23 5.13
CA ARG A 50 6.14 4.48 4.64
C ARG A 50 5.68 3.50 3.57
N MET A 51 6.62 2.84 2.87
CA MET A 51 6.31 1.93 1.76
C MET A 51 6.59 0.45 2.09
N GLN A 52 7.09 0.16 3.30
CA GLN A 52 7.38 -1.22 3.72
C GLN A 52 6.14 -2.12 3.73
N TYR A 53 4.94 -1.57 3.87
CA TYR A 53 3.72 -2.39 3.88
C TYR A 53 3.50 -3.14 2.56
N LYS A 54 3.96 -2.60 1.42
CA LYS A 54 3.74 -3.19 0.09
C LYS A 54 4.38 -4.57 -0.02
N ILE A 55 5.60 -4.75 0.49
CA ILE A 55 6.38 -5.97 0.27
C ILE A 55 5.75 -7.24 0.87
N ARG A 56 4.74 -7.08 1.73
CA ARG A 56 4.04 -8.17 2.42
C ARG A 56 3.04 -8.93 1.52
N TYR A 57 2.65 -8.37 0.38
CA TYR A 57 1.72 -9.03 -0.56
C TYR A 57 2.49 -9.96 -1.51
N ARG A 58 2.06 -11.21 -1.62
CA ARG A 58 2.75 -12.25 -2.40
C ARG A 58 1.86 -12.85 -3.50
N PRO A 59 2.43 -13.29 -4.63
CA PRO A 59 3.80 -12.99 -5.11
C PRO A 59 3.92 -11.52 -5.55
N MET A 60 5.14 -10.96 -5.55
CA MET A 60 5.38 -9.58 -5.98
C MET A 60 6.37 -9.51 -7.13
N GLU A 61 6.17 -8.52 -8.00
CA GLU A 61 7.09 -8.16 -9.07
C GLU A 61 7.52 -6.70 -8.91
N ARG A 62 8.74 -6.39 -9.35
CA ARG A 62 9.24 -5.01 -9.45
C ARG A 62 9.65 -4.70 -10.88
N LEU A 63 9.42 -3.45 -11.30
CA LEU A 63 9.90 -2.94 -12.57
C LEU A 63 11.32 -2.39 -12.38
N GLY A 64 12.30 -3.03 -13.02
CA GLY A 64 13.67 -2.54 -13.14
C GLY A 64 14.00 -2.10 -14.57
N PRO A 65 15.27 -1.71 -14.85
CA PRO A 65 15.72 -1.35 -16.19
C PRO A 65 15.48 -2.46 -17.23
N GLU A 66 15.63 -3.72 -16.81
CA GLU A 66 15.43 -4.91 -17.65
C GLU A 66 13.96 -5.39 -17.69
N GLY A 67 13.02 -4.60 -17.15
CA GLY A 67 11.60 -4.93 -17.11
C GLY A 67 11.13 -5.51 -15.77
N TRP A 68 9.98 -6.19 -15.81
CA TRP A 68 9.35 -6.78 -14.63
C TRP A 68 10.06 -8.05 -14.20
N VAL A 69 10.41 -8.13 -12.93
CA VAL A 69 11.07 -9.29 -12.34
C VAL A 69 10.35 -9.65 -11.04
N ALA A 70 9.98 -10.93 -10.91
CA ALA A 70 9.44 -11.47 -9.67
C ALA A 70 10.51 -11.49 -8.57
N PHE A 71 10.11 -11.12 -7.36
CA PHE A 71 10.96 -11.36 -6.20
C PHE A 71 11.12 -12.87 -6.00
N SER A 72 12.33 -13.31 -5.68
CA SER A 72 12.51 -14.70 -5.22
C SER A 72 11.86 -14.88 -3.84
N ASP A 73 11.40 -16.10 -3.51
CA ASP A 73 10.80 -16.39 -2.21
C ASP A 73 11.72 -16.02 -1.04
N ALA A 74 13.04 -16.26 -1.18
CA ALA A 74 14.04 -15.94 -0.16
C ALA A 74 14.26 -14.43 -0.01
N GLU A 75 14.33 -13.69 -1.12
CA GLU A 75 14.45 -12.24 -1.14
C GLU A 75 13.21 -11.59 -0.51
N GLN A 76 12.01 -11.97 -0.96
CA GLN A 76 10.78 -11.40 -0.43
C GLN A 76 10.58 -11.75 1.05
N LYS A 77 10.98 -12.95 1.50
CA LYS A 77 10.99 -13.30 2.92
C LYS A 77 11.91 -12.40 3.72
N THR A 78 13.13 -12.17 3.24
CA THR A 78 14.11 -11.30 3.92
C THR A 78 13.57 -9.87 4.07
N LEU A 79 12.96 -9.33 3.02
CA LEU A 79 12.36 -7.99 3.07
C LEU A 79 11.15 -7.90 4.02
N ILE A 80 10.32 -8.94 4.07
CA ILE A 80 9.20 -9.00 5.03
C ILE A 80 9.72 -9.07 6.47
N ASP A 81 10.74 -9.89 6.74
CA ASP A 81 11.36 -10.00 8.06
C ASP A 81 11.98 -8.65 8.49
N HIS A 82 12.61 -7.93 7.58
CA HIS A 82 13.10 -6.57 7.81
C HIS A 82 11.96 -5.60 8.13
N ALA A 83 10.93 -5.56 7.29
CA ALA A 83 9.74 -4.71 7.48
C ALA A 83 9.00 -4.99 8.80
N ALA A 84 9.01 -6.24 9.28
CA ALA A 84 8.41 -6.61 10.56
C ALA A 84 9.22 -6.10 11.76
N ARG A 85 10.56 -6.05 11.65
CA ARG A 85 11.44 -5.51 12.70
C ARG A 85 11.35 -3.99 12.81
N SER A 86 11.20 -3.29 11.69
CA SER A 86 11.08 -1.82 11.64
C SER A 86 9.73 -1.29 12.12
N ALA A 87 8.71 -2.14 12.29
CA ALA A 87 7.34 -1.73 12.58
C ALA A 87 7.01 -1.51 14.08
N ARG A 88 8.00 -1.46 14.98
CA ARG A 88 7.78 -1.05 16.39
C ARG A 88 7.81 0.49 16.49
N PRO A 89 6.96 1.10 17.31
CA PRO A 89 5.95 2.02 16.81
C PRO A 89 6.42 3.49 16.85
N GLU A 90 6.30 4.17 15.72
CA GLU A 90 5.72 5.51 15.72
C GLU A 90 4.73 5.63 14.56
N GLY A 91 3.54 6.11 14.89
CA GLY A 91 2.62 6.79 13.99
C GLY A 91 2.08 5.96 12.84
N ILE A 92 0.78 5.69 12.88
CA ILE A 92 -0.04 5.60 11.67
C ILE A 92 0.34 6.82 10.83
N VAL A 93 1.03 6.60 9.70
CA VAL A 93 1.33 7.67 8.75
C VAL A 93 -0.01 8.05 8.14
N ASP A 94 -0.56 9.13 8.67
CA ASP A 94 -1.64 9.87 8.04
C ASP A 94 -1.24 10.14 6.58
N GLY A 95 -2.13 9.81 5.66
CA GLY A 95 -1.94 10.01 4.22
C GLY A 95 -1.97 11.49 3.82
N SER A 96 -1.89 12.40 4.79
CA SER A 96 -1.84 13.84 4.58
C SER A 96 -0.51 14.27 3.97
N GLY A 97 -0.58 14.60 2.68
CA GLY A 97 0.27 15.60 2.04
C GLY A 97 1.74 15.22 1.84
N LYS A 98 2.17 15.22 0.57
CA LYS A 98 3.59 15.08 0.21
C LYS A 98 4.46 16.27 0.71
N ASP A 99 3.86 17.36 1.19
CA ASP A 99 4.56 18.63 1.44
C ASP A 99 4.33 19.24 2.84
N GLY A 100 3.79 18.49 3.81
CA GLY A 100 3.49 19.04 5.15
C GLY A 100 2.39 20.10 5.18
N VAL A 101 1.72 20.33 4.04
CA VAL A 101 0.48 21.09 3.96
C VAL A 101 -0.67 20.10 4.23
N PRO A 102 -1.53 20.36 5.22
CA PRO A 102 -2.74 19.57 5.41
C PRO A 102 -3.53 19.57 4.10
N GLY A 103 -3.74 18.39 3.51
CA GLY A 103 -4.65 18.26 2.38
C GLY A 103 -6.01 18.79 2.83
N GLY A 104 -6.56 19.77 2.11
CA GLY A 104 -7.83 20.42 2.42
C GLY A 104 -9.02 19.48 2.28
N GLN A 105 -9.10 18.45 3.11
CA GLN A 105 -10.25 17.54 3.19
C GLN A 105 -11.50 18.29 3.69
N GLY A 106 -11.33 19.47 4.32
CA GLY A 106 -12.43 20.34 4.72
C GLY A 106 -13.20 21.03 3.58
N GLN A 107 -12.79 20.87 2.31
CA GLN A 107 -13.46 21.52 1.17
C GLN A 107 -14.48 20.62 0.44
N TYR A 108 -14.65 19.36 0.83
CA TYR A 108 -15.65 18.45 0.26
C TYR A 108 -16.73 18.08 1.28
N GLN A 109 -17.30 19.07 1.96
CA GLN A 109 -18.64 18.91 2.52
C GLN A 109 -19.64 19.36 1.45
N PHE A 110 -20.33 18.40 0.85
CA PHE A 110 -21.54 18.67 0.08
C PHE A 110 -22.55 19.29 1.04
N GLN A 111 -22.92 20.54 0.81
CA GLN A 111 -24.10 21.13 1.44
C GLN A 111 -25.32 20.50 0.78
N ASP A 112 -26.17 19.85 1.58
CA ASP A 112 -27.55 19.54 1.22
C ASP A 112 -28.40 20.83 1.12
#